data_AF-A0A9E7EGD6-F1
#
_entry.id   AF-A0A9E7EGD6-F1
#
_cell.length_a   1.000
_cell.length_b   1.000
_cell.length_c   1.000
_cell.angle_alpha   90.00
_cell.angle_beta   90.00
_cell.angle_gamma   90.00
#
_symmetry.space_group_name_H-M   'P 1'
#
loop_
_entity.id
_entity.type
_entity.pdbx_description
1 polymer ?
#
loop_
_entity_poly.entity_id
_entity_poly.type
_entity_poly.pdbx_seq_one_letter_code
_entity_poly.pdbx_strand_id
1 'polypeptide(L)'
;MKAFKHQVDFDTNYAENTWKVLEHAIHEIYNHNASGLNFEELYRNAYSMVLHKYGEKLYAGLVNTMTGHLKEIAKSIEAAQGGLFLEELNVKWGDHNKALQMIRQILMYMDRTFVPSSCKTPVHELGLNLWRDNIIRDSKIKSKSLDTLLDLIHRERTGEEDFEKPFLEFSTRFYSGEAQQLIECCDCGNYLRKAEKHHSEEIERVSRYVDAKTEVKITSVVEGEMIANHMQRLVHLENSGLVNMLVDDKYGDLSIMYNLFC
;
A
#
# COMPACT_ATOMS: atom_id res chain seq x y z
N MET A 1 10.01 -18.41 -70.74
CA MET A 1 8.97 -18.67 -69.72
C MET A 1 8.70 -17.37 -68.98
N LYS A 2 7.46 -16.88 -69.00
CA LYS A 2 7.07 -15.63 -68.34
C LYS A 2 7.10 -15.81 -66.82
N ALA A 3 7.78 -14.90 -66.13
CA ALA A 3 7.70 -14.78 -64.68
C ALA A 3 6.29 -14.35 -64.28
N PHE A 4 5.60 -15.18 -63.51
CA PHE A 4 4.37 -14.80 -62.81
C PHE A 4 4.75 -13.85 -61.67
N LYS A 5 4.73 -12.53 -61.94
CA LYS A 5 4.58 -11.53 -60.89
C LYS A 5 3.10 -11.51 -60.50
N HIS A 6 2.74 -12.31 -59.51
CA HIS A 6 1.47 -12.15 -58.83
C HIS A 6 1.62 -10.90 -57.94
N GLN A 7 1.36 -9.73 -58.53
CA GLN A 7 1.18 -8.50 -57.79
C GLN A 7 -0.18 -8.64 -57.10
N VAL A 8 -0.16 -9.20 -55.89
CA VAL A 8 -1.33 -9.20 -55.01
C VAL A 8 -1.63 -7.73 -54.74
N ASP A 9 -2.79 -7.29 -55.20
CA ASP A 9 -3.36 -5.99 -54.89
C ASP A 9 -3.47 -5.92 -53.36
N PHE A 10 -2.55 -5.20 -52.72
CA PHE A 10 -2.49 -5.14 -51.26
C PHE A 10 -3.68 -4.34 -50.79
N ASP A 11 -4.63 -5.03 -50.17
CA ASP A 11 -5.86 -4.47 -49.63
C ASP A 11 -5.57 -3.20 -48.84
N THR A 12 -6.27 -2.11 -49.15
CA THR A 12 -6.00 -0.75 -48.62
C THR A 12 -6.10 -0.72 -47.08
N ASN A 13 -6.77 -1.70 -46.49
CA ASN A 13 -6.94 -1.89 -45.05
C ASN A 13 -6.07 -3.00 -44.43
N TYR A 14 -5.18 -3.66 -45.17
CA TYR A 14 -4.36 -4.75 -44.65
C TYR A 14 -3.61 -4.34 -43.38
N ALA A 15 -2.85 -3.25 -43.45
CA ALA A 15 -2.02 -2.78 -42.33
C ALA A 15 -2.84 -2.39 -41.10
N GLU A 16 -4.06 -1.87 -41.31
CA GLU A 16 -4.98 -1.50 -40.24
C GLU A 16 -5.56 -2.75 -39.56
N ASN A 17 -6.02 -3.72 -40.35
CA ASN A 17 -6.59 -4.96 -39.84
C ASN A 17 -5.54 -5.80 -39.10
N THR A 18 -4.33 -5.92 -39.65
CA THR A 18 -3.22 -6.63 -38.98
C THR A 18 -2.80 -5.92 -37.70
N TRP A 19 -2.75 -4.59 -37.70
CA TRP A 19 -2.47 -3.83 -36.48
C TRP A 19 -3.51 -4.09 -35.40
N LYS A 20 -4.81 -4.08 -35.72
CA LYS A 20 -5.88 -4.36 -34.76
C LYS A 20 -5.74 -5.72 -34.08
N VAL A 21 -5.28 -6.75 -34.81
CA VAL A 21 -5.01 -8.07 -34.23
C VAL A 21 -3.86 -8.00 -33.23
N LEU A 22 -2.77 -7.30 -33.56
CA LEU A 22 -1.63 -7.13 -32.67
C LEU A 22 -1.96 -6.26 -31.45
N GLU A 23 -2.71 -5.18 -31.64
CA GLU A 23 -3.19 -4.30 -30.59
C GLU A 23 -4.09 -5.07 -29.60
N HIS A 24 -5.04 -5.85 -30.11
CA HIS A 24 -5.88 -6.72 -29.29
C HIS A 24 -5.03 -7.72 -28.48
N ALA A 25 -4.02 -8.34 -29.09
CA ALA A 25 -3.13 -9.25 -28.37
C ALA A 25 -2.33 -8.53 -27.27
N ILE A 26 -1.88 -7.30 -27.52
CA ILE A 26 -1.21 -6.48 -26.49
C ILE A 26 -2.18 -6.20 -25.33
N HIS A 27 -3.45 -5.87 -25.62
CA HIS A 27 -4.47 -5.72 -24.59
C HIS A 27 -4.67 -7.01 -23.77
N GLU A 28 -4.80 -8.16 -24.41
CA GLU A 28 -4.95 -9.45 -23.71
C GLU A 28 -3.73 -9.80 -22.86
N ILE A 29 -2.52 -9.44 -23.32
CA ILE A 29 -1.29 -9.61 -22.53
C ILE A 29 -1.34 -8.77 -21.26
N TYR A 30 -1.73 -7.48 -21.35
CA TYR A 30 -1.87 -6.62 -20.19
C TYR A 30 -3.04 -7.01 -19.27
N ASN A 31 -4.07 -7.67 -19.81
CA ASN A 31 -5.20 -8.21 -19.07
C ASN A 31 -4.94 -9.59 -18.46
N HIS A 32 -3.70 -10.09 -18.50
CA HIS A 32 -3.31 -11.42 -18.01
C HIS A 32 -3.96 -12.62 -18.72
N ASN A 33 -4.45 -12.42 -19.95
CA ASN A 33 -5.13 -13.43 -20.77
C ASN A 33 -4.22 -14.01 -21.87
N ALA A 34 -2.89 -13.96 -21.69
CA ALA A 34 -1.93 -14.36 -22.72
C ALA A 34 -1.98 -15.86 -23.11
N SER A 35 -2.59 -16.72 -22.29
CA SER A 35 -2.70 -18.16 -22.56
C SER A 35 -3.58 -18.49 -23.77
N GLY A 36 -4.50 -17.60 -24.15
CA GLY A 36 -5.35 -17.75 -25.33
C GLY A 36 -4.70 -17.30 -26.64
N LEU A 37 -3.49 -16.74 -26.60
CA LEU A 37 -2.84 -16.12 -27.75
C LEU A 37 -1.96 -17.10 -28.52
N ASN A 38 -2.02 -17.03 -29.85
CA ASN A 38 -1.10 -17.75 -30.73
C ASN A 38 0.12 -16.88 -31.06
N PHE A 39 1.22 -17.06 -30.31
CA PHE A 39 2.45 -16.28 -30.49
C PHE A 39 3.10 -16.41 -31.86
N GLU A 40 2.98 -17.56 -32.53
CA GLU A 40 3.52 -17.76 -33.88
C GLU A 40 2.74 -16.93 -34.91
N GLU A 41 1.42 -16.92 -34.81
CA GLU A 41 0.56 -16.10 -35.67
C GLU A 41 0.82 -14.61 -35.45
N LEU A 42 0.91 -14.18 -34.19
CA LEU A 42 1.20 -12.79 -33.83
C LEU A 42 2.59 -12.37 -34.33
N TYR A 43 3.60 -13.22 -34.18
CA TYR A 43 4.93 -12.96 -34.73
C TYR A 43 4.90 -12.84 -36.26
N ARG A 44 4.18 -13.72 -36.95
CA ARG A 44 4.04 -13.69 -38.42
C ARG A 44 3.33 -12.42 -38.90
N ASN A 45 2.32 -11.96 -38.16
CA ASN A 45 1.62 -10.71 -38.42
C ASN A 45 2.55 -9.50 -38.26
N ALA A 46 3.29 -9.42 -37.16
CA ALA A 46 4.29 -8.37 -36.93
C ALA A 46 5.42 -8.39 -37.98
N TYR A 47 5.92 -9.57 -38.32
CA TYR A 47 6.90 -9.78 -39.39
C TYR A 47 6.38 -9.23 -40.73
N SER A 48 5.15 -9.58 -41.11
CA SER A 48 4.55 -9.16 -42.38
C SER A 48 4.39 -7.63 -42.43
N MET A 49 3.96 -6.99 -41.34
CA MET A 49 3.87 -5.53 -41.28
C MET A 49 5.22 -4.86 -41.55
N VAL A 50 6.31 -5.34 -40.94
CA VAL A 50 7.65 -4.77 -41.16
C VAL A 50 8.14 -5.04 -42.59
N LEU A 51 7.94 -6.26 -43.10
CA LEU A 51 8.32 -6.66 -44.45
C LEU A 51 7.66 -5.77 -45.52
N HIS A 52 6.37 -5.46 -45.34
CA HIS A 52 5.58 -4.62 -46.23
C HIS A 52 5.72 -3.11 -45.93
N LYS A 53 6.80 -2.70 -45.24
CA LYS A 53 7.16 -1.29 -44.96
C LYS A 53 6.20 -0.53 -44.03
N TYR A 54 5.40 -1.24 -43.24
CA TYR A 54 4.52 -0.64 -42.21
C TYR A 54 5.16 -0.58 -40.81
N GLY A 55 6.50 -0.60 -40.72
CA GLY A 55 7.22 -0.60 -39.44
C GLY A 55 6.97 0.65 -38.57
N GLU A 56 6.87 1.85 -39.17
CA GLU A 56 6.55 3.08 -38.41
C GLU A 56 5.14 3.01 -37.81
N LYS A 57 4.15 2.50 -38.55
CA LYS A 57 2.78 2.33 -38.04
C LYS A 57 2.76 1.34 -36.88
N LEU A 58 3.46 0.21 -37.02
CA LEU A 58 3.57 -0.79 -35.96
C LEU A 58 4.24 -0.22 -34.70
N TYR A 59 5.33 0.52 -34.85
CA TYR A 59 6.05 1.13 -33.73
C TYR A 59 5.22 2.23 -33.05
N ALA A 60 4.59 3.13 -33.81
CA ALA A 60 3.74 4.19 -33.28
C ALA A 60 2.51 3.61 -32.56
N GLY A 61 1.90 2.57 -33.15
CA GLY A 61 0.81 1.82 -32.52
C GLY A 61 1.23 1.24 -31.18
N LEU A 62 2.37 0.53 -31.13
CA LEU A 62 2.92 -0.02 -29.90
C LEU A 62 3.09 1.05 -28.81
N VAL A 63 3.71 2.18 -29.15
CA VAL A 63 3.91 3.30 -28.22
C VAL A 63 2.58 3.79 -27.66
N ASN A 64 1.57 3.99 -28.53
CA ASN A 64 0.26 4.48 -28.14
C ASN A 64 -0.48 3.49 -27.22
N THR A 65 -0.54 2.22 -27.60
CA THR A 65 -1.24 1.17 -26.84
C THR A 65 -0.59 0.97 -25.47
N MET A 66 0.75 0.86 -25.40
CA MET A 66 1.47 0.75 -24.12
C MET A 66 1.28 1.99 -23.25
N THR A 67 1.35 3.19 -23.83
CA THR A 67 1.11 4.44 -23.09
C THR A 67 -0.32 4.48 -22.53
N GLY A 68 -1.31 4.01 -23.29
CA GLY A 68 -2.69 3.89 -22.82
C GLY A 68 -2.81 3.00 -21.58
N HIS A 69 -2.24 1.80 -21.63
CA HIS A 69 -2.22 0.90 -20.47
C HIS A 69 -1.49 1.50 -19.27
N LEU A 70 -0.34 2.13 -19.48
CA LEU A 70 0.42 2.76 -18.40
C LEU A 70 -0.35 3.90 -17.73
N LYS A 71 -1.18 4.64 -18.48
CA LYS A 71 -2.06 5.66 -17.89
C LYS A 71 -3.14 5.06 -17.01
N GLU A 72 -3.73 3.93 -17.38
CA GLU A 72 -4.70 3.23 -16.52
C GLU A 72 -4.02 2.61 -15.29
N ILE A 73 -2.82 2.05 -15.46
CA ILE A 73 -2.00 1.58 -14.34
C ILE A 73 -1.66 2.72 -13.39
N ALA A 74 -1.29 3.90 -13.90
CA ALA A 74 -1.00 5.09 -13.09
C ALA A 74 -2.21 5.47 -12.22
N LYS A 75 -3.43 5.45 -12.77
CA LYS A 75 -4.66 5.72 -12.01
C LYS A 75 -4.90 4.69 -10.90
N SER A 76 -4.65 3.40 -11.17
CA SER A 76 -4.75 2.32 -10.16
C SER A 76 -3.77 2.57 -9.00
N ILE A 77 -2.51 2.87 -9.33
CA ILE A 77 -1.45 3.15 -8.35
C ILE A 77 -1.79 4.42 -7.54
N GLU A 78 -2.28 5.48 -8.19
CA GLU A 78 -2.66 6.73 -7.52
C GLU A 78 -3.76 6.48 -6.47
N ALA A 79 -4.72 5.60 -6.76
CA ALA A 79 -5.85 5.28 -5.88
C ALA A 79 -5.48 4.47 -4.62
N ALA A 80 -4.38 3.71 -4.63
CA ALA A 80 -3.95 2.90 -3.48
C ALA A 80 -3.51 3.77 -2.29
N GLN A 81 -3.79 3.38 -1.03
CA GLN A 81 -3.52 4.21 0.16
C GLN A 81 -2.49 3.60 1.11
N GLY A 82 -1.75 4.45 1.84
CA GLY A 82 -0.80 4.03 2.88
C GLY A 82 0.25 3.04 2.38
N GLY A 83 0.58 2.03 3.20
CA GLY A 83 1.56 0.99 2.85
C GLY A 83 1.20 0.15 1.62
N LEU A 84 -0.09 0.09 1.24
CA LEU A 84 -0.56 -0.65 0.05
C LEU A 84 -0.13 0.02 -1.26
N PHE A 85 0.20 1.32 -1.23
CA PHE A 85 0.66 2.04 -2.42
C PHE A 85 1.96 1.46 -2.99
N LEU A 86 2.96 1.17 -2.14
CA LEU A 86 4.24 0.62 -2.59
C LEU A 86 4.09 -0.83 -3.08
N GLU A 87 3.20 -1.60 -2.44
CA GLU A 87 2.87 -2.95 -2.86
C GLU A 87 2.22 -2.96 -4.26
N GLU A 88 1.18 -2.13 -4.46
CA GLU A 88 0.51 -1.97 -5.76
C GLU A 88 1.51 -1.53 -6.85
N LEU A 89 2.36 -0.53 -6.56
CA LEU A 89 3.40 -0.08 -7.49
C LEU A 89 4.35 -1.23 -7.89
N ASN A 90 4.78 -2.04 -6.92
CA ASN A 90 5.67 -3.17 -7.16
C ASN A 90 4.99 -4.30 -7.96
N VAL A 91 3.74 -4.63 -7.63
CA VAL A 91 2.93 -5.62 -8.37
C VAL A 91 2.75 -5.18 -9.82
N LYS A 92 2.31 -3.94 -10.05
CA LYS A 92 2.10 -3.40 -11.40
C LYS A 92 3.40 -3.30 -12.19
N TRP A 93 4.53 -3.00 -11.55
CA TRP A 93 5.84 -3.05 -12.20
C TRP A 93 6.23 -4.46 -12.64
N GLY A 94 5.99 -5.46 -11.79
CA GLY A 94 6.20 -6.86 -12.12
C GLY A 94 5.34 -7.32 -13.30
N ASP A 95 4.08 -6.94 -13.30
CA ASP A 95 3.13 -7.27 -14.37
C ASP A 95 3.49 -6.59 -15.70
N HIS A 96 3.88 -5.31 -15.66
CA HIS A 96 4.38 -4.61 -16.83
C HIS A 96 5.62 -5.27 -17.43
N ASN A 97 6.56 -5.74 -16.60
CA ASN A 97 7.75 -6.45 -17.09
C ASN A 97 7.41 -7.80 -17.75
N LYS A 98 6.46 -8.56 -17.19
CA LYS A 98 5.99 -9.81 -17.81
C LYS A 98 5.31 -9.53 -19.16
N ALA A 99 4.45 -8.51 -19.21
CA ALA A 99 3.82 -8.05 -20.45
C ALA A 99 4.87 -7.65 -21.50
N LEU A 100 5.85 -6.84 -21.10
CA LEU A 100 6.94 -6.38 -21.94
C LEU A 100 7.78 -7.52 -22.53
N GLN A 101 8.04 -8.58 -21.74
CA GLN A 101 8.73 -9.77 -22.22
C GLN A 101 7.95 -10.46 -23.34
N MET A 102 6.64 -10.66 -23.18
CA MET A 102 5.78 -11.29 -24.19
C MET A 102 5.67 -10.44 -25.46
N ILE A 103 5.46 -9.13 -25.32
CA ILE A 103 5.37 -8.19 -26.45
C ILE A 103 6.68 -8.18 -27.25
N ARG A 104 7.84 -8.21 -26.56
CA ARG A 104 9.14 -8.29 -27.21
C ARG A 104 9.32 -9.56 -28.03
N GLN A 105 8.79 -10.71 -27.57
CA GLN A 105 8.85 -11.96 -28.36
C GLN A 105 8.05 -11.84 -29.65
N ILE A 106 6.84 -11.25 -29.59
CA ILE A 106 5.98 -11.02 -30.76
C ILE A 106 6.67 -10.07 -31.75
N LEU A 107 7.30 -9.01 -31.25
CA LEU A 107 7.88 -7.93 -32.07
C LEU A 107 9.38 -8.13 -32.36
N MET A 108 9.91 -9.33 -32.15
CA MET A 108 11.35 -9.64 -32.29
C MET A 108 11.92 -9.24 -33.66
N TYR A 109 11.15 -9.41 -34.74
CA TYR A 109 11.63 -9.03 -36.08
C TYR A 109 11.75 -7.51 -36.25
N MET A 110 10.82 -6.74 -35.69
CA MET A 110 10.88 -5.28 -35.69
C MET A 110 12.13 -4.78 -34.96
N ASP A 111 12.43 -5.35 -33.80
CA ASP A 111 13.63 -5.04 -33.01
C ASP A 111 14.93 -5.32 -33.77
N ARG A 112 14.98 -6.41 -34.55
CA ARG A 112 16.19 -6.83 -35.28
C ARG A 112 16.42 -6.08 -36.60
N THR A 113 15.37 -5.52 -37.21
CA THR A 113 15.45 -5.00 -38.59
C THR A 113 15.03 -3.53 -38.69
N PHE A 114 13.83 -3.20 -38.23
CA PHE A 114 13.27 -1.86 -38.35
C PHE A 114 13.87 -0.88 -37.34
N VAL A 115 13.98 -1.28 -36.07
CA VAL A 115 14.49 -0.41 -34.99
C VAL A 115 15.89 0.14 -35.30
N PRO A 116 16.88 -0.67 -35.71
CA PRO A 116 18.23 -0.17 -36.03
C PRO A 116 18.25 0.73 -37.28
N SER A 117 17.44 0.40 -38.30
CA SER A 117 17.41 1.14 -39.56
C SER A 117 16.70 2.49 -39.46
N SER A 118 15.74 2.62 -38.53
CA SER A 118 15.00 3.86 -38.28
C SER A 118 15.48 4.62 -37.04
N CYS A 119 16.61 4.21 -36.43
CA CYS A 119 17.19 4.81 -35.21
C CYS A 119 16.17 4.96 -34.06
N LYS A 120 15.30 3.96 -33.87
CA LYS A 120 14.30 3.94 -32.78
C LYS A 120 14.86 3.26 -31.53
N THR A 121 14.15 3.41 -30.42
CA THR A 121 14.45 2.68 -29.17
C THR A 121 13.93 1.23 -29.26
N PRO A 122 14.73 0.21 -28.91
CA PRO A 122 14.27 -1.19 -28.86
C PRO A 122 13.05 -1.38 -27.94
N VAL A 123 12.20 -2.37 -28.24
CA VAL A 123 10.91 -2.57 -27.55
C VAL A 123 11.06 -2.66 -26.03
N HIS A 124 12.06 -3.40 -25.54
CA HIS A 124 12.31 -3.52 -24.10
C HIS A 124 12.65 -2.15 -23.47
N GLU A 125 13.61 -1.44 -24.05
CA GLU A 125 14.03 -0.13 -23.53
C GLU A 125 12.92 0.92 -23.65
N LEU A 126 12.12 0.85 -24.72
CA LEU A 126 10.92 1.66 -24.89
C LEU A 126 9.95 1.42 -23.72
N GLY A 127 9.67 0.16 -23.37
CA GLY A 127 8.80 -0.17 -22.25
C GLY A 127 9.28 0.37 -20.90
N LEU A 128 10.60 0.39 -20.67
CA LEU A 128 11.20 0.99 -19.46
C LEU A 128 11.08 2.52 -19.48
N ASN A 129 11.36 3.16 -20.62
CA ASN A 129 11.24 4.61 -20.80
C ASN A 129 9.80 5.07 -20.58
N LEU A 130 8.83 4.37 -21.19
CA LEU A 130 7.41 4.69 -21.02
C LEU A 130 6.96 4.53 -19.56
N TRP A 131 7.39 3.48 -18.86
CA TRP A 131 7.12 3.33 -17.43
C TRP A 131 7.70 4.48 -16.61
N ARG A 132 8.98 4.81 -16.83
CA ARG A 132 9.64 5.93 -16.15
C ARG A 132 8.86 7.23 -16.36
N ASP A 133 8.45 7.50 -17.58
CA ASP A 133 7.86 8.79 -17.96
C ASP A 133 6.38 8.92 -17.56
N ASN A 134 5.61 7.81 -17.54
CA ASN A 134 4.19 7.84 -17.21
C ASN A 134 3.88 7.47 -15.74
N ILE A 135 4.76 6.72 -15.06
CA ILE A 135 4.54 6.27 -13.67
C ILE A 135 5.49 7.00 -12.71
N ILE A 136 6.80 6.81 -12.87
CA ILE A 136 7.79 7.29 -11.89
C ILE A 136 7.93 8.82 -11.89
N ARG A 137 7.81 9.44 -13.07
CA ARG A 137 7.87 10.89 -13.24
C ARG A 137 6.52 11.58 -13.07
N ASP A 138 5.43 10.82 -12.91
CA ASP A 138 4.16 11.42 -12.53
C ASP A 138 4.32 12.13 -11.18
N SER A 139 3.92 13.41 -11.12
CA SER A 139 4.19 14.25 -9.96
C SER A 139 3.48 13.75 -8.70
N LYS A 140 2.29 13.17 -8.84
CA LYS A 140 1.49 12.70 -7.70
C LYS A 140 2.06 11.40 -7.17
N ILE A 141 2.35 10.44 -8.06
CA ILE A 141 2.99 9.17 -7.68
C ILE A 141 4.34 9.45 -7.03
N LYS A 142 5.15 10.33 -7.62
CA LYS A 142 6.47 10.72 -7.07
C LYS A 142 6.36 11.32 -5.66
N SER A 143 5.45 12.28 -5.45
CA SER A 143 5.25 12.88 -4.12
C SER A 143 4.84 11.80 -3.11
N LYS A 144 3.85 11.00 -3.47
CA LYS A 144 3.32 9.93 -2.61
C LYS A 144 4.37 8.88 -2.27
N SER A 145 5.24 8.51 -3.21
CA SER A 145 6.38 7.62 -2.93
C SER A 145 7.31 8.21 -1.88
N LEU A 146 7.65 9.50 -2.00
CA LEU A 146 8.51 10.16 -1.03
C LEU A 146 7.86 10.22 0.36
N ASP A 147 6.60 10.65 0.42
CA ASP A 147 5.84 10.76 1.67
C ASP A 147 5.72 9.40 2.37
N THR A 148 5.39 8.35 1.62
CA THR A 148 5.26 6.98 2.15
C THR A 148 6.59 6.45 2.68
N LEU A 149 7.70 6.66 1.94
CA LEU A 149 9.02 6.20 2.39
C LEU A 149 9.49 6.95 3.64
N LEU A 150 9.25 8.26 3.71
CA LEU A 150 9.56 9.05 4.90
C LEU A 150 8.74 8.61 6.11
N ASP A 151 7.45 8.31 5.93
CA ASP A 151 6.58 7.78 6.98
C ASP A 151 7.09 6.42 7.51
N LEU A 152 7.44 5.50 6.61
CA LEU A 152 7.99 4.19 7.00
C LEU A 152 9.28 4.33 7.81
N ILE A 153 10.21 5.20 7.37
CA ILE A 153 11.46 5.47 8.11
C ILE A 153 11.16 6.11 9.46
N HIS A 154 10.18 7.02 9.53
CA HIS A 154 9.81 7.67 10.79
C HIS A 154 9.22 6.66 11.80
N ARG A 155 8.34 5.77 11.35
CA ARG A 155 7.74 4.72 12.17
C ARG A 155 8.79 3.72 12.68
N GLU A 156 9.73 3.32 11.82
CA GLU A 156 10.86 2.47 12.21
C GLU A 156 11.74 3.17 13.27
N ARG A 157 12.14 4.43 13.03
CA ARG A 157 13.00 5.18 13.97
C ARG A 157 12.36 5.45 15.33
N THR A 158 11.03 5.57 15.37
CA THR A 158 10.30 5.80 16.62
C THR A 158 9.88 4.49 17.29
N GLY A 159 10.20 3.34 16.70
CA GLY A 159 9.84 2.03 17.25
C GLY A 159 8.32 1.79 17.31
N GLU A 160 7.54 2.45 16.44
CA GLU A 160 6.07 2.44 16.53
C GLU A 160 5.48 1.02 16.35
N GLU A 161 5.97 0.26 15.36
CA GLU A 161 5.54 -1.13 15.15
C GLU A 161 6.29 -2.13 16.04
N ASP A 162 7.60 -1.94 16.25
CA ASP A 162 8.44 -2.93 16.93
C ASP A 162 8.36 -2.86 18.47
N PHE A 163 7.99 -1.70 19.01
CA PHE A 163 7.94 -1.45 20.44
C PHE A 163 6.60 -0.89 20.90
N GLU A 164 6.19 0.28 20.41
CA GLU A 164 5.06 1.05 20.98
C GLU A 164 3.75 0.25 20.93
N LYS A 165 3.44 -0.36 19.79
CA LYS A 165 2.21 -1.13 19.62
C LYS A 165 2.19 -2.42 20.48
N PRO A 166 3.20 -3.31 20.45
CA PRO A 166 3.26 -4.44 21.38
C PRO A 166 3.21 -4.02 22.85
N PHE A 167 3.87 -2.92 23.20
CA PHE A 167 3.90 -2.34 24.54
C PHE A 167 2.49 -1.93 25.00
N LEU A 168 1.77 -1.16 24.19
CA LEU A 168 0.40 -0.73 24.50
C LEU A 168 -0.56 -1.93 24.60
N GLU A 169 -0.48 -2.89 23.67
CA GLU A 169 -1.31 -4.10 23.71
C GLU A 169 -1.05 -4.94 24.97
N PHE A 170 0.21 -5.08 25.38
CA PHE A 170 0.56 -5.76 26.62
C PHE A 170 0.04 -5.00 27.84
N SER A 171 0.25 -3.69 27.90
CA SER A 171 -0.22 -2.83 28.99
C SER A 171 -1.74 -2.87 29.13
N THR A 172 -2.50 -2.84 28.02
CA THR A 172 -3.97 -2.99 28.06
C THR A 172 -4.36 -4.30 28.74
N ARG A 173 -3.76 -5.43 28.34
CA ARG A 173 -4.06 -6.72 28.96
C ARG A 173 -3.66 -6.78 30.43
N PHE A 174 -2.50 -6.21 30.77
CA PHE A 174 -1.99 -6.16 32.12
C PHE A 174 -2.94 -5.38 33.03
N TYR A 175 -3.28 -4.12 32.69
CA TYR A 175 -4.13 -3.29 33.52
C TYR A 175 -5.58 -3.79 33.58
N SER A 176 -6.11 -4.35 32.49
CA SER A 176 -7.44 -4.97 32.51
C SER A 176 -7.51 -6.15 33.49
N GLY A 177 -6.48 -7.02 33.48
CA GLY A 177 -6.40 -8.15 34.41
C GLY A 177 -6.16 -7.73 35.86
N GLU A 178 -5.28 -6.75 36.07
CA GLU A 178 -4.98 -6.23 37.40
C GLU A 178 -6.19 -5.51 38.01
N ALA A 179 -6.90 -4.69 37.23
CA ALA A 179 -8.11 -4.00 37.67
C ALA A 179 -9.16 -5.00 38.20
N GLN A 180 -9.41 -6.09 37.47
CA GLN A 180 -10.33 -7.14 37.90
C GLN A 180 -9.92 -7.75 39.25
N GLN A 181 -8.65 -8.12 39.40
CA GLN A 181 -8.13 -8.68 40.65
C GLN A 181 -8.22 -7.70 41.81
N LEU A 182 -7.88 -6.43 41.58
CA LEU A 182 -7.90 -5.40 42.61
C LEU A 182 -9.33 -5.07 43.07
N ILE A 183 -10.30 -5.03 42.16
CA ILE A 183 -11.73 -4.83 42.49
C ILE A 183 -12.24 -5.94 43.40
N GLU A 184 -11.78 -7.18 43.20
CA GLU A 184 -12.20 -8.32 44.02
C GLU A 184 -11.54 -8.37 45.40
N CYS A 185 -10.32 -7.83 45.53
CA CYS A 185 -9.48 -8.02 46.72
C CYS A 185 -9.22 -6.77 47.55
N CYS A 186 -9.53 -5.56 47.05
CA CYS A 186 -9.24 -4.28 47.71
C CYS A 186 -10.51 -3.46 47.96
N ASP A 187 -10.49 -2.61 48.98
CA ASP A 187 -11.46 -1.53 49.10
C ASP A 187 -11.22 -0.44 48.04
N CYS A 188 -12.26 0.34 47.75
CA CYS A 188 -12.22 1.34 46.68
C CYS A 188 -11.13 2.42 46.88
N GLY A 189 -10.83 2.85 48.11
CA GLY A 189 -9.77 3.83 48.37
C GLY A 189 -8.37 3.30 48.04
N ASN A 190 -8.08 2.06 48.46
CA ASN A 190 -6.84 1.37 48.10
C ASN A 190 -6.73 1.12 46.58
N TYR A 191 -7.84 0.82 45.92
CA TYR A 191 -7.89 0.69 44.45
C TYR A 191 -7.49 2.00 43.76
N LEU A 192 -8.13 3.11 44.14
CA LEU A 192 -7.89 4.43 43.54
C LEU A 192 -6.43 4.88 43.70
N ARG A 193 -5.84 4.67 44.89
CA ARG A 193 -4.41 4.96 45.12
C ARG A 193 -3.47 4.12 44.26
N LYS A 194 -3.82 2.85 43.99
CA LYS A 194 -3.04 2.01 43.07
C LYS A 194 -3.15 2.50 41.63
N ALA A 195 -4.35 2.87 41.19
CA ALA A 195 -4.55 3.41 39.85
C ALA A 195 -3.75 4.71 39.63
N GLU A 196 -3.80 5.65 40.60
CA GLU A 196 -3.00 6.88 40.56
C GLU A 196 -1.48 6.61 40.56
N LYS A 197 -1.04 5.61 41.34
CA LYS A 197 0.36 5.17 41.36
C LYS A 197 0.79 4.62 40.00
N HIS A 198 0.01 3.75 39.38
CA HIS A 198 0.32 3.21 38.06
C HIS A 198 0.37 4.30 37.00
N HIS A 199 -0.57 5.23 37.02
CA HIS A 199 -0.53 6.40 36.15
C HIS A 199 0.78 7.18 36.28
N SER A 200 1.23 7.43 37.52
CA SER A 200 2.50 8.13 37.79
C SER A 200 3.73 7.32 37.34
N GLU A 201 3.72 6.01 37.56
CA GLU A 201 4.79 5.09 37.13
C GLU A 201 4.92 5.05 35.60
N GLU A 202 3.80 5.13 34.88
CA GLU A 202 3.79 5.18 33.42
C GLU A 202 4.37 6.47 32.85
N ILE A 203 4.00 7.61 33.42
CA ILE A 203 4.60 8.89 33.06
C ILE A 203 6.11 8.87 33.30
N GLU A 204 6.55 8.34 34.44
CA GLU A 204 7.98 8.20 34.74
C GLU A 204 8.68 7.23 33.77
N ARG A 205 8.04 6.11 33.42
CA ARG A 205 8.59 5.15 32.45
C ARG A 205 8.78 5.80 31.10
N VAL A 206 7.79 6.57 30.64
CA VAL A 206 7.88 7.26 29.35
C VAL A 206 9.00 8.29 29.39
N SER A 207 9.02 9.15 30.40
CA SER A 207 10.06 10.19 30.56
C SER A 207 11.49 9.63 30.53
N ARG A 208 11.72 8.41 31.04
CA ARG A 208 13.06 7.82 31.15
C ARG A 208 13.45 6.94 29.96
N TYR A 209 12.50 6.23 29.35
CA TYR A 209 12.83 5.10 28.46
C TYR A 209 12.03 5.04 27.16
N VAL A 210 10.97 5.84 26.99
CA VAL A 210 10.06 5.75 25.82
C VAL A 210 9.96 7.11 25.13
N ASP A 211 9.56 7.12 23.86
CA ASP A 211 9.27 8.36 23.16
C ASP A 211 8.13 9.13 23.84
N ALA A 212 8.29 10.44 23.98
CA ALA A 212 7.31 11.30 24.65
C ALA A 212 5.92 11.24 23.99
N LYS A 213 5.83 10.91 22.68
CA LYS A 213 4.55 10.73 21.98
C LYS A 213 3.71 9.57 22.53
N THR A 214 4.35 8.61 23.21
CA THR A 214 3.68 7.44 23.78
C THR A 214 2.97 7.77 25.10
N GLU A 215 3.35 8.84 25.81
CA GLU A 215 2.78 9.23 27.11
C GLU A 215 1.26 9.30 27.06
N VAL A 216 0.72 10.06 26.11
CA VAL A 216 -0.73 10.23 25.95
C VAL A 216 -1.43 8.90 25.68
N LYS A 217 -0.78 8.00 24.93
CA LYS A 217 -1.37 6.71 24.56
C LYS A 217 -1.40 5.74 25.75
N ILE A 218 -0.29 5.64 26.50
CA ILE A 218 -0.23 4.73 27.65
C ILE A 218 -1.07 5.24 28.82
N THR A 219 -1.11 6.56 29.05
CA THR A 219 -2.02 7.18 30.02
C THR A 219 -3.47 6.85 29.69
N SER A 220 -3.88 6.98 28.43
CA SER A 220 -5.24 6.62 28.01
C SER A 220 -5.55 5.13 28.23
N VAL A 221 -4.56 4.23 28.08
CA VAL A 221 -4.72 2.80 28.39
C VAL A 221 -4.94 2.60 29.89
N VAL A 222 -4.13 3.22 30.75
CA VAL A 222 -4.29 3.11 32.22
C VAL A 222 -5.65 3.64 32.66
N GLU A 223 -6.03 4.84 32.20
CA GLU A 223 -7.32 5.46 32.53
C GLU A 223 -8.50 4.62 32.02
N GLY A 224 -8.41 4.13 30.79
CA GLY A 224 -9.44 3.29 30.18
C GLY A 224 -9.66 2.00 30.97
N GLU A 225 -8.59 1.24 31.18
CA GLU A 225 -8.66 -0.08 31.79
C GLU A 225 -8.87 -0.04 33.29
N MET A 226 -8.24 0.89 34.01
CA MET A 226 -8.36 0.96 35.47
C MET A 226 -9.55 1.78 35.95
N ILE A 227 -10.02 2.79 35.20
CA ILE A 227 -11.04 3.72 35.68
C ILE A 227 -12.29 3.67 34.83
N ALA A 228 -12.22 4.07 33.56
CA ALA A 228 -13.40 4.27 32.71
C ALA A 228 -14.24 3.00 32.59
N ASN A 229 -13.61 1.84 32.36
CA ASN A 229 -14.28 0.55 32.23
C ASN A 229 -14.92 0.04 33.54
N HIS A 230 -14.55 0.61 34.69
CA HIS A 230 -14.96 0.14 36.02
C HIS A 230 -15.66 1.19 36.88
N MET A 231 -15.85 2.41 36.35
CA MET A 231 -16.39 3.56 37.05
C MET A 231 -17.67 3.25 37.84
N GLN A 232 -18.66 2.62 37.18
CA GLN A 232 -19.92 2.26 37.83
C GLN A 232 -19.75 1.25 38.96
N ARG A 233 -18.85 0.27 38.82
CA ARG A 233 -18.56 -0.72 39.88
C ARG A 233 -17.85 -0.06 41.07
N LEU A 234 -16.90 0.82 40.81
CA LEU A 234 -16.11 1.49 41.86
C LEU A 234 -16.97 2.45 42.71
N VAL A 235 -17.89 3.19 42.09
CA VAL A 235 -18.81 4.10 42.80
C VAL A 235 -19.72 3.31 43.75
N HIS A 236 -20.23 2.17 43.30
CA HIS A 236 -21.21 1.36 44.04
C HIS A 236 -20.57 0.19 44.80
N LEU A 237 -19.24 0.19 44.97
CA LEU A 237 -18.54 -0.91 45.62
C LEU A 237 -19.06 -1.08 47.06
N GLU A 238 -19.50 -2.30 47.40
CA GLU A 238 -20.09 -2.58 48.71
C GLU A 238 -19.11 -2.23 49.84
N ASN A 239 -19.61 -1.54 50.87
CA ASN A 239 -18.87 -1.14 52.08
C ASN A 239 -17.61 -0.26 51.86
N SER A 240 -17.32 0.19 50.65
CA SER A 240 -16.13 1.04 50.40
C SER A 240 -16.26 2.05 49.26
N GLY A 241 -17.32 1.99 48.44
CA GLY A 241 -17.58 2.94 47.36
C GLY A 241 -17.92 4.36 47.84
N LEU A 242 -18.34 5.22 46.90
CA LEU A 242 -18.48 6.66 47.08
C LEU A 242 -19.29 7.06 48.34
N VAL A 243 -20.44 6.41 48.56
CA VAL A 243 -21.30 6.70 49.72
C VAL A 243 -20.55 6.44 51.03
N ASN A 244 -19.79 5.35 51.12
CA ASN A 244 -19.02 5.04 52.32
C ASN A 244 -17.87 6.03 52.51
N MET A 245 -17.18 6.43 51.44
CA MET A 245 -16.14 7.47 51.53
C MET A 245 -16.69 8.81 52.04
N LEU A 246 -17.91 9.19 51.66
CA LEU A 246 -18.58 10.39 52.15
C LEU A 246 -18.99 10.26 53.63
N VAL A 247 -19.52 9.10 54.03
CA VAL A 247 -19.92 8.84 55.42
C VAL A 247 -18.71 8.80 56.36
N ASP A 248 -17.60 8.23 55.90
CA ASP A 248 -16.38 8.06 56.68
C ASP A 248 -15.39 9.25 56.58
N ASP A 249 -15.81 10.37 55.97
CA ASP A 249 -14.96 11.57 55.80
C ASP A 249 -13.61 11.29 55.12
N LYS A 250 -13.57 10.38 54.13
CA LYS A 250 -12.34 9.99 53.39
C LYS A 250 -11.98 10.99 52.28
N TYR A 251 -11.77 12.25 52.65
CA TYR A 251 -11.49 13.35 51.71
C TYR A 251 -10.31 13.09 50.76
N GLY A 252 -9.27 12.38 51.20
CA GLY A 252 -8.14 12.02 50.35
C GLY A 252 -8.55 11.08 49.20
N ASP A 253 -9.24 9.99 49.51
CA ASP A 253 -9.71 9.03 48.51
C ASP A 253 -10.77 9.67 47.58
N LEU A 254 -11.64 10.54 48.11
CA LEU A 254 -12.60 11.32 47.32
C LEU A 254 -11.92 12.27 46.33
N SER A 255 -10.82 12.92 46.73
CA SER A 255 -10.04 13.78 45.83
C SER A 255 -9.43 12.98 44.67
N ILE A 256 -8.91 11.79 44.95
CA ILE A 256 -8.35 10.91 43.92
C ILE A 256 -9.47 10.45 42.98
N MET A 257 -10.63 10.05 43.54
CA MET A 257 -11.79 9.65 42.75
C MET A 257 -12.24 10.77 41.81
N TYR A 258 -12.30 12.01 42.30
CA TYR A 258 -12.66 13.17 41.48
C TYR A 258 -11.65 13.40 40.34
N ASN A 259 -10.36 13.42 40.65
CA ASN A 259 -9.30 13.67 39.67
C ASN A 259 -9.18 12.57 38.60
N LEU A 260 -9.52 11.33 38.93
CA LEU A 260 -9.50 10.22 37.97
C LEU A 260 -10.77 10.14 37.11
N PHE A 261 -11.88 10.75 37.56
CA PHE A 261 -13.20 10.61 36.92
C PHE A 261 -13.60 11.85 36.10
N CYS A 262 -12.91 12.98 36.28
CA CYS A 262 -13.19 14.26 35.62
C CYS A 262 -12.00 14.70 34.76
#